data_AF-A0A963W5A2-F1
#
_entry.id   AF-A0A963W5A2-F1
#
_cell.length_a   1.000
_cell.length_b   1.000
_cell.length_c   1.000
_cell.angle_alpha   90.00
_cell.angle_beta   90.00
_cell.angle_gamma   90.00
#
_symmetry.space_group_name_H-M   'P 1'
#
loop_
_entity.id
_entity.type
_entity.pdbx_description
1 polymer ?
#
loop_
_entity_poly.entity_id
_entity_poly.type
_entity_poly.pdbx_seq_one_letter_code
_entity_poly.pdbx_strand_id
1 'polypeptide(L)'
;IMQHPRFREGELTTGFIAEEYPEGFSGASTSPEFKKKLAAIAGFIATARTDRARRVDGQLAESLDPPSAWSVKLDGTFYAVELTEQGVTVDREAVDIAMEYAPGDRLVLAEVDGEDFGIKVETTRTGLKMTTRGAIHQIQVLPAHIAHLAEHMIEKIPP
;
A
#
# COMPACT_ATOMS: atom_id res chain seq x y z
N ILE A 1 18.55 -0.30 -9.23
CA ILE A 1 19.24 -0.60 -10.50
C ILE A 1 18.31 -0.50 -11.71
N MET A 2 17.35 -1.41 -11.94
CA MET A 2 16.51 -1.36 -13.17
C MET A 2 15.70 -0.06 -13.36
N GLN A 3 15.37 0.62 -12.27
CA GLN A 3 14.69 1.93 -12.28
C GLN A 3 15.66 3.13 -12.26
N HIS A 4 16.98 2.90 -12.19
CA HIS A 4 17.96 3.97 -12.06
C HIS A 4 18.14 4.72 -13.39
N PRO A 5 18.10 6.07 -13.43
CA PRO A 5 18.20 6.84 -14.67
C PRO A 5 19.41 6.47 -15.53
N ARG A 6 20.63 6.53 -14.96
CA ARG A 6 21.87 6.11 -15.67
C ARG A 6 21.83 4.69 -16.22
N PHE A 7 21.12 3.78 -15.54
CA PHE A 7 20.97 2.40 -16.02
C PHE A 7 20.00 2.32 -17.21
N ARG A 8 18.92 3.10 -17.20
CA ARG A 8 17.96 3.20 -18.30
C ARG A 8 18.53 3.93 -19.52
N GLU A 9 19.41 4.91 -19.28
CA GLU A 9 20.09 5.71 -20.31
C GLU A 9 21.32 4.99 -20.90
N GLY A 10 21.79 3.92 -20.25
CA GLY A 10 22.96 3.16 -20.70
C GLY A 10 24.31 3.83 -20.38
N GLU A 11 24.31 4.92 -19.60
CA GLU A 11 25.50 5.63 -19.12
C GLU A 11 26.18 4.89 -17.95
N LEU A 12 26.64 3.67 -18.24
CA LEU A 12 27.23 2.75 -17.27
C LEU A 12 28.76 2.78 -17.35
N THR A 13 29.40 2.87 -16.18
CA THR A 13 30.85 2.66 -16.00
C THR A 13 31.09 1.31 -15.35
N THR A 14 32.32 0.79 -15.42
CA THR A 14 32.73 -0.39 -14.63
C THR A 14 32.69 -0.13 -13.11
N GLY A 15 32.60 1.15 -12.70
CA GLY A 15 32.45 1.59 -11.31
C GLY A 15 31.01 1.83 -10.87
N PHE A 16 30.02 1.70 -11.75
CA PHE A 16 28.63 2.11 -11.53
C PHE A 16 28.05 1.64 -10.17
N ILE A 17 28.26 0.38 -9.79
CA ILE A 17 27.74 -0.15 -8.53
C ILE A 17 28.41 0.49 -7.32
N ALA A 18 29.73 0.71 -7.36
CA ALA A 18 30.47 1.35 -6.27
C ALA A 18 30.18 2.85 -6.16
N GLU A 19 29.90 3.50 -7.29
CA GLU A 19 29.53 4.92 -7.37
C GLU A 19 28.11 5.17 -6.83
N GLU A 20 27.13 4.39 -7.29
CA GLU A 20 25.71 4.62 -6.97
C GLU A 20 25.24 3.92 -5.70
N TYR A 21 25.92 2.85 -5.28
CA TYR A 21 25.57 2.06 -4.09
C TYR A 21 26.79 1.79 -3.20
N PRO A 22 27.53 2.83 -2.75
CA PRO A 22 28.74 2.65 -1.93
C PRO A 22 28.46 1.94 -0.60
N GLU A 23 27.28 2.19 -0.01
CA GLU A 23 26.82 1.60 1.25
C GLU A 23 25.90 0.38 1.03
N GLY A 24 25.85 -0.17 -0.19
CA GLY A 24 24.93 -1.23 -0.58
C GLY A 24 23.53 -0.73 -0.94
N PHE A 25 22.57 -1.66 -1.07
CA PHE A 25 21.21 -1.36 -1.51
C PHE A 25 20.26 -1.11 -0.32
N SER A 26 19.78 0.12 -0.18
CA SER A 26 18.87 0.55 0.89
C SER A 26 17.38 0.48 0.52
N GLY A 27 17.04 -0.07 -0.66
CA GLY A 27 15.69 -0.04 -1.22
C GLY A 27 15.53 1.04 -2.29
N ALA A 28 14.57 0.84 -3.22
CA ALA A 28 14.31 1.83 -4.25
C ALA A 28 13.61 3.07 -3.66
N SER A 29 14.03 4.27 -4.09
CA SER A 29 13.31 5.49 -3.77
C SER A 29 11.88 5.42 -4.32
N THR A 30 10.93 5.90 -3.51
CA THR A 30 9.49 5.82 -3.80
C THR A 30 8.95 7.24 -3.79
N SER A 31 8.49 7.71 -4.94
CA SER A 31 7.97 9.08 -5.08
C SER A 31 6.69 9.26 -4.26
N PRO A 32 6.36 10.49 -3.81
CA PRO A 32 5.09 10.76 -3.12
C PRO A 32 3.86 10.32 -3.93
N GLU A 33 3.90 10.50 -5.24
CA GLU A 33 2.85 10.03 -6.16
C GLU A 33 2.71 8.51 -6.14
N PHE A 34 3.82 7.77 -6.19
CA PHE A 34 3.78 6.32 -6.14
C PHE A 34 3.29 5.81 -4.77
N LYS A 35 3.58 6.53 -3.68
CA LYS A 35 3.02 6.23 -2.35
C LYS A 35 1.50 6.40 -2.31
N LYS A 36 0.93 7.41 -2.99
CA LYS A 36 -0.53 7.56 -3.13
C LYS A 36 -1.13 6.36 -3.85
N LYS A 37 -0.53 5.90 -4.95
CA LYS A 37 -0.97 4.68 -5.67
C LYS A 37 -0.97 3.45 -4.76
N LEU A 38 0.11 3.24 -4.00
CA LEU A 38 0.19 2.14 -3.03
C LEU A 38 -0.86 2.25 -1.91
N ALA A 39 -1.13 3.46 -1.42
CA ALA A 39 -2.14 3.70 -0.40
C ALA A 39 -3.55 3.34 -0.90
N ALA A 40 -3.85 3.70 -2.15
CA ALA A 40 -5.12 3.40 -2.79
C ALA A 40 -5.35 1.88 -2.91
N ILE A 41 -4.33 1.14 -3.41
CA ILE A 41 -4.34 -0.33 -3.47
C ILE A 41 -4.51 -0.95 -2.08
N ALA A 42 -3.82 -0.41 -1.06
CA ALA A 42 -3.93 -0.91 0.30
C ALA A 42 -5.35 -0.73 0.89
N GLY A 43 -6.00 0.40 0.60
CA GLY A 43 -7.40 0.65 0.97
C GLY A 43 -8.38 -0.32 0.27
N PHE A 44 -8.16 -0.60 -1.01
CA PHE A 44 -8.92 -1.60 -1.76
C PHE A 44 -8.82 -2.99 -1.12
N ILE A 45 -7.59 -3.46 -0.88
CA ILE A 45 -7.34 -4.76 -0.24
C ILE A 45 -7.95 -4.82 1.17
N ALA A 46 -7.84 -3.75 1.95
CA ALA A 46 -8.43 -3.69 3.29
C ALA A 46 -9.96 -3.83 3.24
N THR A 47 -10.61 -3.13 2.31
CA THR A 47 -12.06 -3.21 2.11
C THR A 47 -12.50 -4.62 1.73
N ALA A 48 -11.85 -5.24 0.73
CA ALA A 48 -12.16 -6.60 0.30
C ALA A 48 -12.01 -7.62 1.44
N ARG A 49 -10.97 -7.47 2.29
CA ARG A 49 -10.75 -8.34 3.45
C ARG A 49 -11.80 -8.14 4.54
N THR A 50 -12.19 -6.89 4.82
CA THR A 50 -13.19 -6.57 5.84
C THR A 50 -14.59 -6.96 5.40
N ASP A 51 -14.93 -6.77 4.13
CA ASP A 51 -16.17 -7.26 3.54
C ASP A 51 -16.27 -8.79 3.69
N ARG A 52 -15.23 -9.54 3.30
CA ARG A 52 -15.19 -11.00 3.52
C ARG A 52 -15.37 -11.38 5.00
N ALA A 53 -14.72 -10.65 5.91
CA ALA A 53 -14.83 -10.93 7.34
C ALA A 53 -16.25 -10.73 7.91
N ARG A 54 -17.03 -9.81 7.31
CA ARG A 54 -18.42 -9.54 7.69
C ARG A 54 -19.42 -10.55 7.16
N ARG A 55 -19.03 -11.45 6.26
CA ARG A 55 -19.87 -12.53 5.73
C ARG A 55 -19.82 -13.82 6.56
N VAL A 56 -19.34 -13.75 7.81
CA VAL A 56 -19.33 -14.89 8.72
C VAL A 56 -20.77 -15.29 9.09
N ASP A 57 -21.01 -16.58 9.26
CA ASP A 57 -22.29 -17.13 9.69
C ASP A 57 -22.53 -16.96 11.20
N GLY A 58 -23.77 -17.19 11.64
CA GLY A 58 -24.12 -17.16 13.06
C GLY A 58 -24.13 -15.77 13.71
N GLN A 59 -24.24 -14.70 12.91
CA GLN A 59 -24.37 -13.34 13.45
C GLN A 59 -25.70 -13.17 14.19
N LEU A 60 -25.65 -12.51 15.35
CA LEU A 60 -26.83 -12.24 16.18
C LEU A 60 -27.72 -11.11 15.63
N ALA A 61 -27.15 -10.25 14.79
CA ALA A 61 -27.79 -9.08 14.21
C ALA A 61 -27.56 -9.05 12.69
N GLU A 62 -28.10 -8.04 12.02
CA GLU A 62 -27.85 -7.79 10.60
C GLU A 62 -26.37 -7.55 10.34
N SER A 63 -25.89 -8.02 9.17
CA SER A 63 -24.53 -7.77 8.73
C SER A 63 -24.34 -6.28 8.51
N LEU A 64 -23.38 -5.69 9.21
CA LEU A 64 -23.00 -4.30 9.04
C LEU A 64 -22.20 -4.12 7.73
N ASP A 65 -22.25 -2.94 7.13
CA ASP A 65 -21.45 -2.61 5.93
C ASP A 65 -19.96 -2.43 6.22
N PRO A 66 -19.05 -2.92 5.36
CA PRO A 66 -17.61 -2.71 5.53
C PRO A 66 -17.26 -1.21 5.58
N PRO A 67 -16.20 -0.82 6.32
CA PRO A 67 -15.70 0.55 6.27
C PRO A 67 -15.29 0.91 4.85
N SER A 68 -15.77 2.06 4.37
CA SER A 68 -15.38 2.67 3.10
C SER A 68 -14.25 3.69 3.26
N ALA A 69 -14.08 4.26 4.45
CA ALA A 69 -13.07 5.27 4.75
C ALA A 69 -11.94 4.69 5.61
N TRP A 70 -10.71 4.87 5.14
CA TRP A 70 -9.49 4.34 5.71
C TRP A 70 -8.44 5.43 5.89
N SER A 71 -7.67 5.33 6.97
CA SER A 71 -6.40 6.03 7.10
C SER A 71 -5.28 5.04 6.81
N VAL A 72 -4.51 5.32 5.76
CA VAL A 72 -3.38 4.51 5.35
C VAL A 72 -2.10 5.22 5.73
N LYS A 73 -1.31 4.62 6.62
CA LYS A 73 0.00 5.14 7.01
C LYS A 73 1.10 4.37 6.28
N LEU A 74 1.93 5.10 5.53
CA LEU A 74 3.06 4.58 4.76
C LEU A 74 4.26 5.50 4.96
N ASP A 75 5.39 4.94 5.42
CA ASP A 75 6.63 5.66 5.70
C ASP A 75 6.45 6.93 6.58
N GLY A 76 5.54 6.87 7.55
CA GLY A 76 5.22 7.98 8.44
C GLY A 76 4.22 9.00 7.89
N THR A 77 3.88 8.95 6.60
CA THR A 77 2.85 9.78 5.99
C THR A 77 1.48 9.09 6.05
N PHE A 78 0.44 9.87 6.33
CA PHE A 78 -0.95 9.40 6.31
C PHE A 78 -1.64 9.83 5.02
N TYR A 79 -2.46 8.92 4.49
CA TYR A 79 -3.29 9.10 3.32
C TYR A 79 -4.73 8.77 3.69
N ALA A 80 -5.66 9.69 3.41
CA ALA A 80 -7.09 9.44 3.59
C ALA A 80 -7.62 8.72 2.35
N VAL A 81 -7.97 7.44 2.47
CA VAL A 81 -8.46 6.62 1.36
C VAL A 81 -9.94 6.36 1.54
N GLU A 82 -10.75 6.73 0.54
CA GLU A 82 -12.19 6.49 0.55
C GLU A 82 -12.58 5.67 -0.68
N LEU A 83 -13.36 4.62 -0.46
CA LEU A 83 -13.95 3.79 -1.51
C LEU A 83 -15.44 4.11 -1.60
N THR A 84 -15.86 4.60 -2.75
CA THR A 84 -17.25 4.92 -3.03
C THR A 84 -17.72 4.18 -4.28
N GLU A 85 -19.01 4.27 -4.60
CA GLU A 85 -19.55 3.74 -5.86
C GLU A 85 -18.92 4.39 -7.10
N GLN A 86 -18.38 5.61 -6.95
CA GLN A 86 -17.72 6.35 -8.03
C GLN A 86 -16.24 5.96 -8.22
N GLY A 87 -15.66 5.17 -7.30
CA GLY A 87 -14.27 4.72 -7.38
C GLY A 87 -13.50 4.92 -6.08
N VAL A 88 -12.18 5.01 -6.20
CA VAL A 88 -11.26 5.20 -5.06
C VAL A 88 -10.72 6.62 -5.07
N THR A 89 -10.68 7.26 -3.90
CA THR A 89 -9.99 8.54 -3.72
C THR A 89 -8.90 8.43 -2.68
N VAL A 90 -7.82 9.20 -2.87
CA VAL A 90 -6.73 9.39 -1.91
C VAL A 90 -6.58 10.88 -1.66
N ASP A 91 -6.75 11.31 -0.41
CA ASP A 91 -6.77 12.71 0.00
C ASP A 91 -7.76 13.56 -0.83
N ARG A 92 -8.92 12.96 -1.16
CA ARG A 92 -10.00 13.51 -2.02
C ARG A 92 -9.65 13.65 -3.50
N GLU A 93 -8.48 13.20 -3.93
CA GLU A 93 -8.13 13.09 -5.34
C GLU A 93 -8.55 11.71 -5.86
N ALA A 94 -9.26 11.66 -6.98
CA ALA A 94 -9.64 10.40 -7.60
C ALA A 94 -8.39 9.67 -8.11
N VAL A 95 -8.34 8.36 -7.88
CA VAL A 95 -7.28 7.48 -8.37
C VAL A 95 -7.94 6.40 -9.21
N ASP A 96 -7.53 6.29 -10.47
CA ASP A 96 -8.05 5.25 -11.36
C ASP A 96 -7.33 3.93 -11.05
N ILE A 97 -8.09 2.92 -10.60
CA ILE A 97 -7.54 1.63 -10.16
C ILE A 97 -8.34 0.52 -10.79
N ALA A 98 -7.64 -0.34 -11.53
CA ALA A 98 -8.15 -1.63 -11.96
C ALA A 98 -7.30 -2.73 -11.35
N MET A 99 -7.91 -3.55 -10.49
CA MET A 99 -7.24 -4.71 -9.91
C MET A 99 -8.24 -5.78 -9.50
N GLU A 100 -7.78 -7.02 -9.50
CA GLU A 100 -8.50 -8.14 -8.91
C GLU A 100 -7.75 -8.62 -7.66
N TYR A 101 -8.50 -8.88 -6.60
CA TYR A 101 -7.95 -9.42 -5.35
C TYR A 101 -8.96 -10.30 -4.65
N ALA A 102 -8.56 -11.54 -4.39
CA ALA A 102 -9.22 -12.43 -3.43
C ALA A 102 -8.42 -12.46 -2.12
N PRO A 103 -9.09 -12.39 -0.95
CA PRO A 103 -8.41 -12.55 0.34
C PRO A 103 -7.62 -13.86 0.42
N GLY A 104 -6.29 -13.74 0.50
CA GLY A 104 -5.35 -14.87 0.46
C GLY A 104 -4.32 -14.73 -0.65
N ASP A 105 -4.61 -13.93 -1.68
CA ASP A 105 -3.68 -13.67 -2.77
C ASP A 105 -2.41 -13.00 -2.25
N ARG A 106 -1.27 -13.56 -2.68
CA ARG A 106 0.06 -13.10 -2.29
C ARG A 106 0.74 -12.23 -3.35
N LEU A 107 0.18 -12.22 -4.55
CA LEU A 107 0.61 -11.41 -5.67
C LEU A 107 -0.64 -10.76 -6.25
N VAL A 108 -0.59 -9.44 -6.38
CA VAL A 108 -1.64 -8.62 -6.96
C VAL A 108 -1.08 -7.96 -8.21
N LEU A 109 -1.83 -8.03 -9.29
CA LEU A 109 -1.62 -7.23 -10.49
C LEU A 109 -2.64 -6.08 -10.42
N ALA A 110 -2.14 -4.86 -10.48
CA ALA A 110 -2.96 -3.65 -10.43
C ALA A 110 -2.50 -2.69 -11.51
N GLU A 111 -3.46 -2.09 -12.21
CA GLU A 111 -3.26 -0.92 -13.05
C GLU A 111 -3.69 0.31 -12.23
N VAL A 112 -2.82 1.30 -12.09
CA VAL A 112 -3.14 2.56 -11.38
C VAL A 112 -2.71 3.77 -12.20
N ASP A 113 -3.68 4.60 -12.58
CA ASP A 113 -3.54 5.74 -13.49
C ASP A 113 -2.81 5.35 -14.80
N GLY A 114 -3.19 4.20 -15.39
CA GLY A 114 -2.62 3.68 -16.64
C GLY A 114 -1.23 3.02 -16.52
N GLU A 115 -0.70 2.84 -15.31
CA GLU A 115 0.54 2.12 -15.07
C GLU A 115 0.27 0.74 -14.45
N ASP A 116 0.93 -0.30 -14.98
CA ASP A 116 0.86 -1.66 -14.41
C ASP A 116 1.86 -1.90 -13.28
N PHE A 117 1.39 -2.59 -12.24
CA PHE A 117 2.16 -2.95 -11.06
C PHE A 117 1.96 -4.42 -10.69
N GLY A 118 3.07 -5.14 -10.55
CA GLY A 118 3.13 -6.39 -9.80
C GLY A 118 3.50 -6.11 -8.34
N ILE A 119 2.63 -6.50 -7.42
CA ILE A 119 2.82 -6.22 -5.98
C ILE A 119 2.67 -7.51 -5.19
N LYS A 120 3.73 -7.90 -4.48
CA LYS A 120 3.63 -8.97 -3.50
C LYS A 120 2.98 -8.44 -2.23
N VAL A 121 1.96 -9.12 -1.73
CA VAL A 121 1.18 -8.72 -0.56
C VAL A 121 1.31 -9.76 0.55
N GLU A 122 1.62 -9.30 1.75
CA GLU A 122 1.63 -10.09 2.99
C GLU A 122 0.77 -9.35 4.02
N THR A 123 -0.16 -10.04 4.69
CA THR A 123 -1.04 -9.39 5.68
C THR A 123 -0.32 -9.22 7.02
N THR A 124 -0.43 -8.05 7.63
CA THR A 124 0.04 -7.80 9.00
C THR A 124 -1.15 -7.60 9.94
N ARG A 125 -0.88 -7.42 11.24
CA ARG A 125 -1.94 -7.27 12.26
C ARG A 125 -2.83 -6.06 12.01
N THR A 126 -2.24 -4.96 11.55
CA THR A 126 -2.93 -3.67 11.37
C THR A 126 -2.81 -3.15 9.95
N GLY A 127 -2.60 -4.02 8.96
CA GLY A 127 -2.42 -3.60 7.57
C GLY A 127 -1.75 -4.66 6.70
N LEU A 128 -0.77 -4.22 5.90
CA LEU A 128 -0.14 -4.99 4.84
C LEU A 128 1.36 -4.71 4.80
N LYS A 129 2.12 -5.68 4.30
CA LYS A 129 3.48 -5.50 3.81
C LYS A 129 3.43 -5.71 2.31
N MET A 130 3.74 -4.65 1.55
CA MET A 130 3.69 -4.65 0.10
C MET A 130 5.10 -4.55 -0.46
N THR A 131 5.47 -5.43 -1.39
CA THR A 131 6.80 -5.42 -2.01
C THR A 131 6.65 -5.23 -3.52
N THR A 132 7.27 -4.18 -4.04
CA THR A 132 7.27 -3.87 -5.47
C THR A 132 8.44 -2.95 -5.82
N ARG A 133 8.83 -2.91 -7.10
CA ARG A 133 9.93 -2.08 -7.64
C ARG A 133 11.26 -2.13 -6.82
N GLY A 134 11.51 -3.23 -6.10
CA GLY A 134 12.70 -3.40 -5.26
C GLY A 134 12.64 -2.72 -3.89
N ALA A 135 11.45 -2.29 -3.44
CA ALA A 135 11.22 -1.74 -2.11
C ALA A 135 10.17 -2.55 -1.34
N ILE A 136 10.30 -2.56 -0.02
CA ILE A 136 9.32 -3.14 0.91
C ILE A 136 8.66 -1.99 1.65
N HIS A 137 7.33 -1.96 1.60
CA HIS A 137 6.49 -0.96 2.22
C HIS A 137 5.71 -1.61 3.36
N GLN A 138 5.95 -1.13 4.59
CA GLN A 138 5.12 -1.49 5.74
C GLN A 138 3.96 -0.51 5.80
N ILE A 139 2.76 -1.00 5.53
CA ILE A 139 1.56 -0.19 5.39
C ILE A 139 0.62 -0.52 6.54
N GLN A 140 0.28 0.48 7.34
CA GLN A 140 -0.79 0.37 8.32
C GLN A 140 -2.08 0.91 7.70
N VAL A 141 -3.18 0.16 7.86
CA VAL A 141 -4.49 0.50 7.30
C VAL A 141 -5.51 0.38 8.41
N LEU A 142 -6.08 1.50 8.84
CA LEU A 142 -7.04 1.59 9.92
C LEU A 142 -8.33 2.24 9.44
N PRO A 143 -9.52 1.83 9.91
CA PRO A 143 -10.74 2.58 9.66
C PRO A 143 -10.60 4.03 10.11
N ALA A 144 -11.03 4.99 9.27
CA ALA A 144 -10.77 6.41 9.48
C ALA A 144 -11.25 6.91 10.86
N HIS A 145 -12.40 6.43 11.34
CA HIS A 145 -12.99 6.84 12.61
C HIS A 145 -12.16 6.45 13.85
N ILE A 146 -11.28 5.45 13.77
CA ILE A 146 -10.37 5.07 14.88
C ILE A 146 -8.92 5.41 14.62
N ALA A 147 -8.56 5.87 13.42
CA ALA A 147 -7.17 6.04 13.03
C ALA A 147 -6.40 7.02 13.94
N HIS A 148 -7.06 8.11 14.35
CA HIS A 148 -6.48 9.10 15.27
C HIS A 148 -6.03 8.51 16.61
N LEU A 149 -6.66 7.41 17.07
CA LEU A 149 -6.27 6.76 18.32
C LEU A 149 -4.88 6.11 18.24
N ALA A 150 -4.41 5.78 17.04
CA ALA A 150 -3.09 5.19 16.84
C ALA A 150 -1.96 6.19 17.15
N GLU A 151 -2.24 7.50 17.12
CA GLU A 151 -1.26 8.54 17.48
C GLU A 151 -0.90 8.52 18.98
N HIS A 152 -1.79 7.96 19.81
CA HIS A 152 -1.56 7.81 21.24
C HIS A 152 -0.77 6.54 21.61
N MET A 153 -0.46 5.70 20.63
CA MET A 153 0.32 4.48 20.86
C MET A 153 1.80 4.83 20.99
N ILE A 154 2.41 4.44 22.11
CA ILE A 154 3.84 4.63 22.36
C ILE A 154 4.64 3.79 21.35
N GLU A 155 5.69 4.39 20.78
CA GLU A 155 6.59 3.69 19.87
C GLU A 155 7.25 2.51 20.59
N LYS A 156 7.16 1.32 19.98
CA LYS A 156 7.80 0.13 20.53
C LYS A 156 9.31 0.23 20.28
N ILE A 157 10.06 0.38 21.36
CA ILE A 157 11.53 0.30 21.32
C ILE A 157 11.91 -1.14 20.92
N PRO A 158 12.77 -1.34 19.90
CA PRO A 158 13.28 -2.67 19.56
C PRO A 158 14.01 -3.29 20.77
N PRO A 159 13.90 -4.62 21.01
CA PRO A 159 14.78 -5.32 21.94
C PRO A 159 16.22 -5.36 21.44
#